data_AF-A0A2G9M696-F1
#
_entry.id   AF-A0A2G9M696-F1
#
_cell.length_a   1.000
_cell.length_b   1.000
_cell.length_c   1.000
_cell.angle_alpha   90.00
_cell.angle_beta   90.00
_cell.angle_gamma   90.00
#
_symmetry.space_group_name_H-M   'P 1'
#
loop_
_entity.id
_entity.type
_entity.pdbx_description
1 polymer ?
#
loop_
_entity_poly.entity_id
_entity_poly.type
_entity_poly.pdbx_seq_one_letter_code
_entity_poly.pdbx_strand_id
1 'polypeptide(L)'
;MYHASVSYNTAPVGGSRLEYIAHSVNAPSYNASSTTITPSYAHSLFRPSISSFTYRNEEPVSHAYRADTVTYHLFNTKPEYHFQPDNFLKPGKHGIFVGKAEEIREHIEDAFFKVMNKPFPSDVKITVCEEKEFRKIAPSSGVVGLSINRSQHGLLSEIFVLNDYLGRVMLTIGHELGHVLTSPLENQQDEEAKAYAFSFAWMDVIKEHDIAGLGDALVSENPAHNGLHDVAYSFVSRLLKSGKDAWEVYLELIHGDNNIKHTLF
;
A
#
# COMPACT_ATOMS: atom_id res chain seq x y z
N MET A 1 -23.67 -29.23 38.21
CA MET A 1 -22.75 -28.11 37.95
C MET A 1 -21.34 -28.68 37.91
N TYR A 2 -20.64 -28.56 36.78
CA TYR A 2 -19.22 -28.88 36.66
C TYR A 2 -18.56 -27.67 36.01
N HIS A 3 -17.59 -27.05 36.70
CA HIS A 3 -16.71 -26.05 36.09
C HIS A 3 -15.48 -26.76 35.54
N ALA A 4 -15.22 -26.58 34.24
CA ALA A 4 -13.95 -26.94 33.62
C ALA A 4 -13.19 -25.64 33.29
N SER A 5 -12.05 -25.44 33.93
CA SER A 5 -11.13 -24.35 33.61
C SER A 5 -10.17 -24.78 32.50
N VAL A 6 -10.22 -24.10 31.35
CA VAL A 6 -9.27 -24.30 30.25
C VAL A 6 -8.10 -23.35 30.43
N SER A 7 -6.90 -23.92 30.62
CA SER A 7 -5.64 -23.17 30.59
C SER A 7 -5.16 -23.03 29.15
N TYR A 8 -4.86 -21.80 28.71
CA TYR A 8 -4.21 -21.56 27.43
C TYR A 8 -2.71 -21.35 27.62
N ASN A 9 -1.91 -22.31 27.17
CA ASN A 9 -0.47 -22.12 27.00
C ASN A 9 -0.22 -21.20 25.81
N THR A 10 0.25 -19.97 26.07
CA THR A 10 0.79 -19.10 25.02
C THR A 10 2.20 -19.56 24.65
N ALA A 11 2.36 -20.07 23.42
CA ALA A 11 3.69 -20.24 22.83
C ALA A 11 4.31 -18.85 22.54
N PRO A 12 5.63 -18.67 22.71
CA PRO A 12 6.27 -17.40 22.39
C PRO A 12 6.21 -17.15 20.88
N VAL A 13 5.63 -16.01 20.49
CA VAL A 13 5.63 -15.56 19.09
C VAL A 13 7.07 -15.28 18.68
N GLY A 14 7.57 -16.05 17.71
CA GLY A 14 8.88 -15.82 17.13
C GLY A 14 8.91 -14.49 16.40
N GLY A 15 9.80 -13.57 16.82
CA GLY A 15 9.95 -12.26 16.19
C GLY A 15 10.27 -12.38 14.71
N SER A 16 9.61 -11.54 13.89
CA SER A 16 9.84 -11.52 12.45
C SER A 16 11.26 -11.06 12.15
N ARG A 17 12.00 -11.84 11.36
CA ARG A 17 13.44 -11.68 11.13
C ARG A 17 13.81 -10.42 10.31
N LEU A 18 12.84 -9.54 10.03
CA LEU A 18 13.00 -8.26 9.34
C LEU A 18 13.30 -7.09 10.30
N GLU A 19 12.99 -7.19 11.60
CA GLU A 19 13.34 -6.15 12.59
C GLU A 19 14.86 -5.93 12.73
N TYR A 20 15.67 -6.91 12.31
CA TYR A 20 17.13 -6.86 12.43
C TYR A 20 17.83 -6.01 11.35
N ILE A 21 17.12 -5.62 10.28
CA ILE A 21 17.72 -4.89 9.14
C ILE A 21 17.64 -3.36 9.36
N ALA A 22 16.70 -2.88 10.18
CA ALA A 22 16.52 -1.45 10.46
C ALA A 22 17.63 -0.81 11.35
N HIS A 23 18.53 -1.62 11.93
CA HIS A 23 19.52 -1.16 12.91
C HIS A 23 21.00 -1.28 12.47
N SER A 24 21.28 -1.67 11.22
CA SER A 24 22.66 -1.93 10.73
C SER A 24 23.14 -0.99 9.62
N VAL A 25 22.55 0.20 9.52
CA VAL A 25 22.97 1.28 8.59
C VAL A 25 22.69 2.64 9.27
N ASN A 26 23.66 3.50 9.60
CA ASN A 26 25.13 3.40 9.59
C ASN A 26 25.72 4.37 10.66
N ALA A 27 27.02 4.28 10.97
CA ALA A 27 27.73 5.27 11.82
C ALA A 27 28.84 5.98 11.00
N PRO A 28 28.90 7.33 10.97
CA PRO A 28 29.87 8.04 10.13
C PRO A 28 31.29 7.99 10.72
N SER A 29 32.24 7.56 9.89
CA SER A 29 33.68 7.61 10.19
C SER A 29 34.23 9.03 10.02
N TYR A 30 34.57 9.68 11.14
CA TYR A 30 35.33 10.93 11.12
C TYR A 30 36.83 10.65 11.04
N ASN A 31 37.48 11.07 9.96
CA ASN A 31 38.93 11.20 9.92
C ASN A 31 39.35 12.39 10.81
N ALA A 32 40.13 12.13 11.85
CA ALA A 32 40.78 13.15 12.66
C ALA A 32 42.25 12.76 12.93
N SER A 33 43.13 13.76 12.90
CA SER A 33 44.58 13.60 12.82
C SER A 33 45.24 13.16 14.13
N SER A 34 46.44 12.58 13.97
CA SER A 34 47.42 12.27 15.03
C SER A 34 47.52 13.31 16.16
N THR A 35 47.52 12.86 17.42
CA THR A 35 48.38 13.45 18.46
C THR A 35 48.66 12.45 19.58
N THR A 36 49.88 12.50 20.11
CA THR A 36 50.45 11.52 21.05
C THR A 36 50.30 11.95 22.50
N ILE A 37 49.60 11.19 23.36
CA ILE A 37 49.73 11.29 24.83
C ILE A 37 49.61 9.90 25.48
N THR A 38 50.66 9.47 26.18
CA THR A 38 50.63 8.45 27.25
C THR A 38 50.30 9.12 28.59
N PRO A 39 49.55 8.47 29.50
CA PRO A 39 50.26 7.78 30.58
C PRO A 39 49.62 6.45 31.05
N SER A 40 50.42 5.70 31.81
CA SER A 40 50.06 4.47 32.52
C SER A 40 49.12 4.68 33.70
N TYR A 41 48.30 3.68 34.02
CA TYR A 41 48.34 3.01 35.34
C TYR A 41 47.81 1.57 35.21
N ALA A 42 48.34 0.65 36.01
CA ALA A 42 47.98 -0.76 35.99
C ALA A 42 46.76 -1.05 36.89
N HIS A 43 46.02 -2.11 36.59
CA HIS A 43 45.94 -3.25 37.52
C HIS A 43 45.50 -4.53 36.80
N SER A 44 46.10 -5.64 37.22
CA SER A 44 45.87 -6.98 36.68
C SER A 44 44.65 -7.64 37.32
N LEU A 45 43.95 -8.48 36.54
CA LEU A 45 43.66 -9.90 36.85
C LEU A 45 42.39 -10.36 36.12
N PHE A 46 42.53 -11.02 34.97
CA PHE A 46 41.80 -12.26 34.63
C PHE A 46 42.33 -12.79 33.29
N ARG A 47 42.78 -14.04 33.29
CA ARG A 47 43.40 -14.71 32.14
C ARG A 47 42.71 -16.06 31.94
N PRO A 48 42.16 -16.33 30.75
CA PRO A 48 42.09 -17.70 30.24
C PRO A 48 43.10 -17.92 29.12
N SER A 49 43.64 -19.14 29.11
CA SER A 49 44.52 -19.76 28.10
C SER A 49 44.24 -19.39 26.64
N ILE A 50 45.27 -18.86 25.97
CA ILE A 50 45.39 -18.85 24.50
C ILE A 50 45.96 -20.20 24.06
N SER A 51 45.24 -20.94 23.23
CA SER A 51 45.80 -22.09 22.52
C SER A 51 46.70 -21.60 21.38
N SER A 52 47.95 -22.02 21.36
CA SER A 52 48.90 -21.70 20.29
C SER A 52 48.54 -22.45 19.01
N PHE A 53 47.96 -21.76 18.03
CA PHE A 53 47.96 -22.21 16.64
C PHE A 53 49.07 -21.50 15.87
N THR A 54 49.98 -22.28 15.28
CA THR A 54 51.03 -21.80 14.40
C THR A 54 50.42 -21.23 13.13
N TYR A 55 50.62 -19.93 12.90
CA TYR A 55 50.35 -19.30 11.61
C TYR A 55 51.25 -19.93 10.55
N ARG A 56 50.65 -20.67 9.63
CA ARG A 56 51.23 -20.96 8.32
C ARG A 56 50.85 -19.80 7.42
N ASN A 57 51.82 -19.13 6.80
CA ASN A 57 51.54 -18.13 5.78
C ASN A 57 50.92 -18.85 4.58
N GLU A 58 49.61 -18.70 4.41
CA GLU A 58 48.92 -18.97 3.15
C GLU A 58 48.52 -17.63 2.54
N GLU A 59 48.63 -17.56 1.21
CA GLU A 59 48.55 -16.30 0.47
C GLU A 59 47.16 -15.64 0.57
N PRO A 60 47.06 -14.30 0.43
CA PRO A 60 45.78 -13.61 0.43
C PRO A 60 44.97 -13.98 -0.81
N VAL A 61 44.20 -15.06 -0.73
CA VAL A 61 43.20 -15.42 -1.74
C VAL A 61 42.15 -14.31 -1.75
N SER A 62 42.22 -13.45 -2.76
CA SER A 62 41.29 -12.35 -2.99
C SER A 62 39.95 -12.90 -3.46
N HIS A 63 39.18 -13.47 -2.52
CA HIS A 63 37.76 -13.71 -2.69
C HIS A 63 37.04 -12.36 -2.77
N ALA A 64 37.07 -11.77 -3.96
CA ALA A 64 36.15 -10.75 -4.36
C ALA A 64 34.74 -11.35 -4.28
N TYR A 65 34.07 -11.10 -3.17
CA TYR A 65 32.63 -11.32 -3.06
C TYR A 65 31.96 -10.39 -4.07
N ARG A 66 31.75 -10.90 -5.30
CA ARG A 66 30.69 -10.39 -6.15
C ARG A 66 29.40 -10.58 -5.36
N ALA A 67 28.92 -9.49 -4.80
CA ALA A 67 27.51 -9.35 -4.55
C ALA A 67 26.84 -9.34 -5.92
N ASP A 68 26.53 -10.55 -6.42
CA ASP A 68 25.51 -10.71 -7.46
C ASP A 68 24.21 -10.24 -6.82
N THR A 69 23.96 -8.94 -6.89
CA THR A 69 22.67 -8.34 -6.57
C THR A 69 21.68 -8.94 -7.54
N VAL A 70 21.00 -9.99 -7.09
CA VAL A 70 19.85 -10.57 -7.77
C VAL A 70 18.81 -9.47 -7.84
N THR A 71 18.85 -8.72 -8.93
CA THR A 71 17.86 -7.68 -9.24
C THR A 71 16.58 -8.42 -9.55
N TYR A 72 15.74 -8.62 -8.53
CA TYR A 72 14.40 -9.13 -8.72
C TYR A 72 13.64 -8.12 -9.58
N HIS A 73 13.57 -8.36 -10.89
CA HIS A 73 12.62 -7.73 -11.80
C HIS A 73 11.22 -8.25 -11.42
N LEU A 74 10.70 -7.76 -10.30
CA LEU A 74 9.44 -8.22 -9.72
C LEU A 74 8.26 -7.92 -10.64
N PHE A 75 8.32 -6.80 -11.38
CA PHE A 75 7.28 -6.41 -12.33
C PHE A 75 7.89 -5.81 -13.59
N ASN A 76 7.26 -6.09 -14.73
CA ASN A 76 7.58 -5.48 -16.01
C ASN A 76 6.83 -4.15 -16.11
N THR A 77 7.51 -3.03 -15.87
CA THR A 77 6.90 -1.69 -15.88
C THR A 77 6.53 -1.26 -17.30
N LYS A 78 5.32 -1.65 -17.70
CA LYS A 78 4.58 -1.05 -18.83
C LYS A 78 4.33 0.44 -18.52
N PRO A 79 4.08 1.30 -19.53
CA PRO A 79 3.81 2.72 -19.30
C PRO A 79 2.75 2.91 -18.22
N GLU A 80 3.12 3.66 -17.19
CA GLU A 80 2.30 3.88 -16.01
C GLU A 80 1.27 4.97 -16.32
N TYR A 81 0.01 4.64 -16.04
CA TYR A 81 -1.11 5.56 -16.07
C TYR A 81 -1.70 5.58 -14.66
N HIS A 82 -2.28 6.69 -14.24
CA HIS A 82 -2.53 6.94 -12.83
C HIS A 82 -3.95 7.43 -12.60
N PHE A 83 -4.59 6.95 -11.52
CA PHE A 83 -5.85 7.50 -11.06
C PHE A 83 -5.72 8.99 -10.73
N GLN A 84 -6.60 9.82 -11.29
CA GLN A 84 -6.57 11.28 -11.16
C GLN A 84 -7.80 11.75 -10.36
N PRO A 85 -7.72 11.88 -9.02
CA PRO A 85 -8.88 12.25 -8.20
C PRO A 85 -9.42 13.67 -8.50
N ASP A 86 -8.60 14.58 -9.02
CA ASP A 86 -9.04 15.94 -9.39
C ASP A 86 -10.16 15.97 -10.43
N ASN A 87 -10.18 15.00 -11.35
CA ASN A 87 -11.20 14.93 -12.39
C ASN A 87 -12.61 14.73 -11.81
N PHE A 88 -12.68 14.21 -10.58
CA PHE A 88 -13.89 13.90 -9.82
C PHE A 88 -14.23 14.93 -8.75
N LEU A 89 -13.49 16.05 -8.66
CA LEU A 89 -13.69 17.09 -7.64
C LEU A 89 -14.10 18.43 -8.26
N LYS A 90 -15.07 19.10 -7.63
CA LYS A 90 -15.40 20.50 -7.96
C LYS A 90 -14.26 21.42 -7.49
N PRO A 91 -13.81 22.38 -8.32
CA PRO A 91 -12.80 23.36 -7.92
C PRO A 91 -13.16 24.06 -6.59
N GLY A 92 -12.22 24.08 -5.65
CA GLY A 92 -12.39 24.70 -4.33
C GLY A 92 -13.21 23.89 -3.32
N LYS A 93 -13.66 22.67 -3.64
CA LYS A 93 -14.45 21.80 -2.74
C LYS A 93 -13.64 20.60 -2.21
N HIS A 94 -12.34 20.76 -2.02
CA HIS A 94 -11.42 19.66 -1.70
C HIS A 94 -11.42 19.20 -0.22
N GLY A 95 -12.00 19.98 0.70
CA GLY A 95 -12.08 19.65 2.14
C GLY A 95 -10.85 20.06 2.95
N ILE A 96 -10.67 19.48 4.14
CA ILE A 96 -9.48 19.73 4.98
C ILE A 96 -8.24 19.02 4.42
N PHE A 97 -7.03 19.44 4.78
CA PHE A 97 -5.83 18.66 4.50
C PHE A 97 -5.75 17.45 5.45
N VAL A 98 -5.35 16.29 4.94
CA VAL A 98 -5.25 15.03 5.68
C VAL A 98 -3.80 14.55 5.67
N GLY A 99 -3.16 14.56 6.84
CA GLY A 99 -1.79 14.11 7.01
C GLY A 99 -1.67 12.62 7.34
N LYS A 100 -2.71 12.02 7.94
CA LYS A 100 -2.69 10.63 8.45
C LYS A 100 -4.02 9.91 8.25
N ALA A 101 -3.98 8.58 8.19
CA ALA A 101 -5.19 7.76 7.99
C ALA A 101 -6.14 7.83 9.19
N GLU A 102 -5.60 7.97 10.40
CA GLU A 102 -6.37 8.06 11.65
C GLU A 102 -7.27 9.30 11.71
N GLU A 103 -6.88 10.39 11.03
CA GLU A 103 -7.63 11.65 10.98
C GLU A 103 -8.97 11.53 10.22
N ILE A 104 -9.08 10.52 9.35
CA ILE A 104 -10.26 10.28 8.48
C ILE A 104 -10.84 8.87 8.63
N ARG A 105 -10.36 8.10 9.61
CA ARG A 105 -10.72 6.70 9.80
C ARG A 105 -12.24 6.48 9.88
N GLU A 106 -12.93 7.30 10.68
CA GLU A 106 -14.38 7.20 10.84
C GLU A 106 -15.13 7.45 9.52
N HIS A 107 -14.62 8.35 8.66
CA HIS A 107 -15.20 8.64 7.35
C HIS A 107 -14.98 7.48 6.35
N ILE A 108 -13.82 6.83 6.39
CA ILE A 108 -13.53 5.64 5.59
C ILE A 108 -14.43 4.48 6.03
N GLU A 109 -14.51 4.21 7.34
CA GLU A 109 -15.31 3.11 7.88
C GLU A 109 -16.81 3.31 7.64
N ASP A 110 -17.32 4.55 7.72
CA ASP A 110 -18.72 4.89 7.46
C ASP A 110 -19.09 4.82 5.96
N ALA A 111 -18.26 5.35 5.06
CA ALA A 111 -18.45 5.16 3.62
C ALA A 111 -18.41 3.68 3.24
N PHE A 112 -17.43 2.93 3.78
CA PHE A 112 -17.33 1.50 3.54
C PHE A 112 -18.56 0.73 4.03
N PHE A 113 -19.03 1.03 5.24
CA PHE A 113 -20.23 0.39 5.78
C PHE A 113 -21.45 0.63 4.89
N LYS A 114 -21.62 1.86 4.37
CA LYS A 114 -22.73 2.21 3.48
C LYS A 114 -22.65 1.53 2.10
N VAL A 115 -21.46 1.41 1.49
CA VAL A 115 -21.26 0.66 0.23
C VAL A 115 -21.48 -0.85 0.44
N MET A 116 -20.86 -1.42 1.48
CA MET A 116 -20.69 -2.87 1.61
C MET A 116 -21.72 -3.55 2.52
N ASN A 117 -22.49 -2.76 3.28
CA ASN A 117 -23.36 -3.19 4.37
C ASN A 117 -22.65 -4.11 5.39
N LYS A 118 -21.36 -3.84 5.63
CA LYS A 118 -20.41 -4.66 6.42
C LYS A 118 -19.39 -3.77 7.13
N PRO A 119 -18.88 -4.16 8.30
CA PRO A 119 -17.78 -3.43 8.95
C PRO A 119 -16.52 -3.47 8.08
N PHE A 120 -15.67 -2.46 8.24
CA PHE A 120 -14.39 -2.37 7.52
C PHE A 120 -13.50 -3.60 7.82
N PRO A 121 -12.87 -4.22 6.80
CA PRO A 121 -12.06 -5.43 6.95
C PRO A 121 -10.86 -5.23 7.89
N SER A 122 -10.65 -6.17 8.82
CA SER A 122 -9.51 -6.14 9.74
C SER A 122 -8.18 -6.59 9.10
N ASP A 123 -8.21 -7.10 7.87
CA ASP A 123 -7.08 -7.56 7.06
C ASP A 123 -6.67 -6.57 5.95
N VAL A 124 -7.23 -5.35 5.95
CA VAL A 124 -6.79 -4.22 5.12
C VAL A 124 -6.24 -3.10 6.00
N LYS A 125 -5.04 -2.62 5.70
CA LYS A 125 -4.43 -1.46 6.37
C LYS A 125 -4.27 -0.30 5.38
N ILE A 126 -4.85 0.85 5.71
CA ILE A 126 -4.64 2.11 4.97
C ILE A 126 -3.55 2.93 5.68
N THR A 127 -2.62 3.49 4.90
CA THR A 127 -1.57 4.40 5.37
C THR A 127 -1.57 5.65 4.49
N VAL A 128 -1.75 6.83 5.10
CA VAL A 128 -1.52 8.11 4.42
C VAL A 128 -0.06 8.52 4.64
N CYS A 129 0.64 8.88 3.56
CA CYS A 129 2.08 9.08 3.53
C CYS A 129 2.46 10.50 3.07
N GLU A 130 3.48 11.09 3.68
CA GLU A 130 4.16 12.25 3.09
C GLU A 130 4.84 11.87 1.77
N GLU A 131 4.83 12.79 0.79
CA GLU A 131 5.47 12.65 -0.54
C GLU A 131 6.82 11.91 -0.49
N LYS A 132 7.74 12.31 0.38
CA LYS A 132 9.08 11.69 0.48
C LYS A 132 9.05 10.21 0.85
N GLU A 133 8.10 9.78 1.69
CA GLU A 133 7.94 8.39 2.08
C GLU A 133 7.14 7.62 1.03
N PHE A 134 6.09 8.24 0.47
CA PHE A 134 5.29 7.67 -0.60
C PHE A 134 6.14 7.34 -1.84
N ARG A 135 7.05 8.24 -2.26
CA ARG A 135 7.96 8.01 -3.41
C ARG A 135 9.02 6.93 -3.19
N LYS A 136 9.21 6.42 -1.97
CA LYS A 136 10.01 5.19 -1.74
C LYS A 136 9.24 3.92 -2.10
N ILE A 137 7.90 4.00 -2.08
CA ILE A 137 6.97 2.90 -2.31
C ILE A 137 6.49 2.93 -3.77
N ALA A 138 6.05 4.11 -4.25
CA ALA A 138 5.62 4.38 -5.61
C ALA A 138 6.44 5.55 -6.21
N PRO A 139 7.60 5.28 -6.85
CA PRO A 139 8.54 6.32 -7.27
C PRO A 139 8.00 7.33 -8.29
N SER A 140 6.99 6.95 -9.06
CA SER A 140 6.51 7.73 -10.19
C SER A 140 5.58 8.85 -9.75
N SER A 141 5.88 10.08 -10.18
CA SER A 141 5.32 11.32 -9.64
C SER A 141 3.82 11.52 -9.88
N GLY A 142 3.22 10.83 -10.85
CA GLY A 142 1.78 10.89 -11.09
C GLY A 142 0.96 9.90 -10.27
N VAL A 143 1.60 8.93 -9.60
CA VAL A 143 0.92 8.00 -8.68
C VAL A 143 0.49 8.76 -7.42
N VAL A 144 -0.77 8.62 -7.01
CA VAL A 144 -1.28 9.17 -5.74
C VAL A 144 -1.78 8.11 -4.76
N GLY A 145 -2.01 6.88 -5.24
CA GLY A 145 -2.39 5.70 -4.46
C GLY A 145 -1.63 4.47 -4.94
N LEU A 146 -1.44 3.50 -4.05
CA LEU A 146 -0.95 2.17 -4.38
C LEU A 146 -1.52 1.14 -3.41
N SER A 147 -2.08 0.06 -3.94
CA SER A 147 -2.49 -1.11 -3.19
C SER A 147 -1.54 -2.30 -3.38
N ILE A 148 -1.39 -3.09 -2.31
CA ILE A 148 -0.70 -4.39 -2.33
C ILE A 148 -1.67 -5.42 -1.74
N ASN A 149 -2.41 -6.08 -2.62
CA ASN A 149 -3.34 -7.13 -2.24
C ASN A 149 -2.60 -8.43 -1.89
N ARG A 150 -2.72 -8.88 -0.64
CA ARG A 150 -2.14 -10.15 -0.16
C ARG A 150 -3.17 -11.09 0.47
N SER A 151 -4.45 -10.76 0.36
CA SER A 151 -5.59 -11.52 0.93
C SER A 151 -5.61 -12.99 0.48
N GLN A 152 -5.30 -13.25 -0.79
CA GLN A 152 -5.18 -14.61 -1.37
C GLN A 152 -4.11 -15.50 -0.70
N HIS A 153 -3.20 -14.92 0.09
CA HIS A 153 -2.18 -15.62 0.87
C HIS A 153 -2.48 -15.65 2.37
N GLY A 154 -3.65 -15.18 2.80
CA GLY A 154 -4.02 -15.03 4.22
C GLY A 154 -3.20 -13.96 4.95
N LEU A 155 -2.66 -12.98 4.21
CA LEU A 155 -1.82 -11.90 4.73
C LEU A 155 -2.52 -10.54 4.63
N LEU A 156 -2.12 -9.62 5.49
CA LEU A 156 -2.57 -8.22 5.48
C LEU A 156 -2.33 -7.58 4.10
N SER A 157 -3.41 -7.09 3.50
CA SER A 157 -3.37 -6.19 2.34
C SER A 157 -3.09 -4.77 2.79
N GLU A 158 -2.29 -4.04 2.02
CA GLU A 158 -1.86 -2.68 2.37
C GLU A 158 -2.27 -1.68 1.29
N ILE A 159 -2.81 -0.54 1.68
CA ILE A 159 -3.11 0.61 0.83
C ILE A 159 -2.23 1.78 1.32
N PHE A 160 -1.52 2.40 0.39
CA PHE A 160 -0.74 3.61 0.61
C PHE A 160 -1.35 4.74 -0.22
N VAL A 161 -1.53 5.92 0.37
CA VAL A 161 -2.07 7.09 -0.32
C VAL A 161 -1.23 8.31 0.02
N LEU A 162 -0.96 9.15 -0.97
CA LEU A 162 -0.27 10.43 -0.77
C LEU A 162 -1.13 11.38 0.07
N ASN A 163 -0.51 12.07 1.03
CA ASN A 163 -1.18 13.06 1.86
C ASN A 163 -1.61 14.29 1.03
N ASP A 164 -2.87 14.67 1.18
CA ASP A 164 -3.50 15.68 0.33
C ASP A 164 -4.80 16.17 0.99
N TYR A 165 -5.58 16.97 0.28
CA TYR A 165 -6.93 17.33 0.71
C TYR A 165 -7.87 16.12 0.75
N LEU A 166 -8.78 16.14 1.73
CA LEU A 166 -9.73 15.09 2.10
C LEU A 166 -10.43 14.44 0.91
N GLY A 167 -10.94 15.24 -0.04
CA GLY A 167 -11.61 14.71 -1.23
C GLY A 167 -10.68 13.84 -2.08
N ARG A 168 -9.42 14.26 -2.29
CA ARG A 168 -8.43 13.49 -3.07
C ARG A 168 -8.03 12.21 -2.36
N VAL A 169 -7.82 12.27 -1.05
CA VAL A 169 -7.49 11.09 -0.23
C VAL A 169 -8.65 10.10 -0.20
N MET A 170 -9.88 10.54 0.07
CA MET A 170 -11.08 9.68 0.11
C MET A 170 -11.40 9.02 -1.24
N LEU A 171 -11.23 9.74 -2.35
CA LEU A 171 -11.41 9.17 -3.70
C LEU A 171 -10.34 8.13 -4.03
N THR A 172 -9.08 8.42 -3.70
CA THR A 172 -7.97 7.49 -3.94
C THR A 172 -8.13 6.22 -3.11
N ILE A 173 -8.50 6.33 -1.82
CA ILE A 173 -8.83 5.18 -0.97
C ILE A 173 -9.95 4.34 -1.57
N GLY A 174 -11.00 4.97 -2.12
CA GLY A 174 -12.09 4.27 -2.81
C GLY A 174 -11.59 3.42 -3.98
N HIS A 175 -10.78 3.99 -4.86
CA HIS A 175 -10.17 3.25 -5.99
C HIS A 175 -9.29 2.09 -5.53
N GLU A 176 -8.36 2.32 -4.58
CA GLU A 176 -7.47 1.28 -4.04
C GLU A 176 -8.20 0.17 -3.28
N LEU A 177 -9.34 0.48 -2.63
CA LEU A 177 -10.21 -0.52 -2.02
C LEU A 177 -10.77 -1.49 -3.07
N GLY A 178 -11.14 -0.99 -4.24
CA GLY A 178 -11.63 -1.82 -5.35
C GLY A 178 -10.64 -2.92 -5.77
N HIS A 179 -9.34 -2.67 -5.67
CA HIS A 179 -8.29 -3.66 -5.94
C HIS A 179 -8.10 -4.71 -4.82
N VAL A 180 -8.20 -4.32 -3.54
CA VAL A 180 -7.85 -5.21 -2.41
C VAL A 180 -8.99 -6.07 -1.88
N LEU A 181 -10.25 -5.70 -2.13
CA LEU A 181 -11.42 -6.38 -1.53
C LEU A 181 -11.75 -7.75 -2.14
N THR A 182 -11.11 -8.10 -3.25
CA THR A 182 -11.28 -9.38 -3.97
C THR A 182 -9.94 -9.83 -4.53
N SER A 183 -9.80 -11.09 -4.96
CA SER A 183 -8.60 -11.52 -5.69
C SER A 183 -8.37 -10.68 -6.95
N PRO A 184 -7.12 -10.41 -7.35
CA PRO A 184 -6.83 -9.76 -8.63
C PRO A 184 -7.38 -10.55 -9.82
N LEU A 185 -7.93 -9.86 -10.81
CA LEU A 185 -8.38 -10.44 -12.07
C LEU A 185 -7.18 -10.66 -13.02
N GLU A 186 -7.23 -11.73 -13.83
CA GLU A 186 -6.14 -12.07 -14.76
C GLU A 186 -5.93 -11.00 -15.85
N ASN A 187 -7.01 -10.34 -16.25
CA ASN A 187 -6.98 -9.25 -17.22
C ASN A 187 -6.83 -7.91 -16.51
N GLN A 188 -5.74 -7.20 -16.81
CA GLN A 188 -5.43 -5.89 -16.22
C GLN A 188 -6.51 -4.85 -16.51
N GLN A 189 -7.17 -4.89 -17.67
CA GLN A 189 -8.26 -3.97 -18.00
C GLN A 189 -9.52 -4.24 -17.16
N ASP A 190 -9.80 -5.50 -16.87
CA ASP A 190 -10.94 -5.90 -16.02
C ASP A 190 -10.66 -5.56 -14.56
N GLU A 191 -9.40 -5.70 -14.11
CA GLU A 191 -8.93 -5.30 -12.78
C GLU A 191 -9.08 -3.78 -12.54
N GLU A 192 -8.68 -2.96 -13.52
CA GLU A 192 -8.93 -1.52 -13.49
C GLU A 192 -10.43 -1.19 -13.56
N ALA A 193 -11.19 -1.87 -14.42
CA ALA A 193 -12.64 -1.66 -14.51
C ALA A 193 -13.36 -1.99 -13.19
N LYS A 194 -12.90 -3.03 -12.48
CA LYS A 194 -13.37 -3.39 -11.14
C LYS A 194 -13.07 -2.26 -10.15
N ALA A 195 -11.85 -1.72 -10.13
CA ALA A 195 -11.49 -0.61 -9.25
C ALA A 195 -12.27 0.68 -9.56
N TYR A 196 -12.51 1.00 -10.84
CA TYR A 196 -13.38 2.11 -11.21
C TYR A 196 -14.85 1.89 -10.83
N ALA A 197 -15.42 0.69 -11.05
CA ALA A 197 -16.80 0.38 -10.67
C ALA A 197 -17.01 0.52 -9.16
N PHE A 198 -16.08 0.00 -8.35
CA PHE A 198 -16.10 0.23 -6.91
C PHE A 198 -15.97 1.72 -6.55
N SER A 199 -15.03 2.44 -7.19
CA SER A 199 -14.83 3.87 -6.96
C SER A 199 -16.08 4.70 -7.28
N PHE A 200 -16.88 4.33 -8.28
CA PHE A 200 -18.15 5.02 -8.56
C PHE A 200 -19.19 4.75 -7.48
N ALA A 201 -19.39 3.50 -7.06
CA ALA A 201 -20.31 3.16 -5.96
C ALA A 201 -19.91 3.88 -4.65
N TRP A 202 -18.60 3.96 -4.38
CA TRP A 202 -18.02 4.72 -3.28
C TRP A 202 -18.30 6.23 -3.38
N MET A 203 -18.13 6.82 -4.57
CA MET A 203 -18.45 8.23 -4.81
C MET A 203 -19.94 8.54 -4.64
N ASP A 204 -20.83 7.67 -5.11
CA ASP A 204 -22.27 7.89 -5.01
C ASP A 204 -22.74 7.78 -3.57
N VAL A 205 -22.19 6.86 -2.76
CA VAL A 205 -22.39 6.83 -1.30
C VAL A 205 -21.88 8.09 -0.61
N ILE A 206 -20.70 8.61 -0.99
CA ILE A 206 -20.19 9.88 -0.44
C ILE A 206 -21.13 11.05 -0.76
N LYS A 207 -21.68 11.08 -1.99
CA LYS A 207 -22.64 12.10 -2.45
C LYS A 207 -23.97 12.03 -1.72
N GLU A 208 -24.58 10.84 -1.67
CA GLU A 208 -25.92 10.62 -1.11
C GLU A 208 -25.95 10.89 0.41
N HIS A 209 -24.89 10.52 1.12
CA HIS A 209 -24.84 10.60 2.58
C HIS A 209 -23.98 11.74 3.14
N ASP A 210 -23.50 12.65 2.29
CA ASP A 210 -22.63 13.78 2.64
C ASP A 210 -21.43 13.40 3.52
N ILE A 211 -20.76 12.29 3.17
CA ILE A 211 -19.68 11.73 3.99
C ILE A 211 -18.56 12.76 4.12
N ALA A 212 -18.24 13.11 5.37
CA ALA A 212 -17.23 14.12 5.72
C ALA A 212 -17.48 15.51 5.12
N GLY A 213 -18.73 15.85 4.75
CA GLY A 213 -19.07 17.12 4.09
C GLY A 213 -18.71 17.19 2.61
N LEU A 214 -18.45 16.04 1.97
CA LEU A 214 -18.07 15.94 0.56
C LEU A 214 -19.27 15.74 -0.39
N GLY A 215 -20.51 15.79 0.09
CA GLY A 215 -21.71 15.46 -0.70
C GLY A 215 -21.87 16.31 -1.96
N ASP A 216 -21.57 17.61 -1.85
CA ASP A 216 -21.53 18.57 -2.97
C ASP A 216 -20.13 18.70 -3.60
N ALA A 217 -19.11 18.01 -3.10
CA ALA A 217 -17.74 18.13 -3.60
C ALA A 217 -17.47 17.33 -4.89
N LEU A 218 -18.18 16.23 -5.10
CA LEU A 218 -17.86 15.27 -6.15
C LEU A 218 -18.59 15.56 -7.48
N VAL A 219 -17.96 15.19 -8.60
CA VAL A 219 -18.54 15.18 -9.95
C VAL A 219 -18.36 13.82 -10.62
N SER A 220 -19.45 13.28 -11.17
CA SER A 220 -19.46 11.98 -11.85
C SER A 220 -19.28 12.07 -13.38
N GLU A 221 -19.25 13.29 -13.95
CA GLU A 221 -19.51 13.52 -15.38
C GLU A 221 -18.32 14.00 -16.24
N ASN A 222 -17.13 14.18 -15.67
CA ASN A 222 -15.95 14.58 -16.45
C ASN A 222 -15.30 13.36 -17.12
N PRO A 223 -15.12 13.34 -18.45
CA PRO A 223 -14.40 12.27 -19.13
C PRO A 223 -12.89 12.33 -18.81
N ALA A 224 -12.32 11.20 -18.38
CA ALA A 224 -10.88 10.99 -18.45
C ALA A 224 -10.43 10.90 -19.92
N HIS A 225 -9.23 11.41 -20.21
CA HIS A 225 -8.63 11.47 -21.55
C HIS A 225 -7.12 11.12 -21.51
N ASN A 226 -6.77 9.93 -21.01
CA ASN A 226 -5.46 9.29 -21.13
C ASN A 226 -5.38 7.76 -20.80
N GLY A 227 -5.61 6.88 -21.79
CA GLY A 227 -4.92 5.57 -21.90
C GLY A 227 -5.72 4.31 -21.49
N LEU A 228 -5.06 3.29 -20.90
CA LEU A 228 -5.75 2.04 -20.47
C LEU A 228 -6.83 2.32 -19.43
N HIS A 229 -6.56 3.30 -18.55
CA HIS A 229 -7.54 3.81 -17.60
C HIS A 229 -8.73 4.44 -18.34
N ASP A 230 -8.58 5.10 -19.50
CA ASP A 230 -9.74 5.50 -20.32
C ASP A 230 -10.54 4.31 -20.79
N VAL A 231 -9.92 3.18 -21.13
CA VAL A 231 -10.67 2.02 -21.64
C VAL A 231 -11.50 1.41 -20.52
N ALA A 232 -10.92 1.20 -19.34
CA ALA A 232 -11.61 0.74 -18.14
C ALA A 232 -12.66 1.76 -17.64
N TYR A 233 -12.27 3.03 -17.46
CA TYR A 233 -13.16 4.13 -17.06
C TYR A 233 -14.30 4.33 -18.06
N SER A 234 -14.02 4.40 -19.37
CA SER A 234 -15.05 4.62 -20.40
C SER A 234 -15.91 3.38 -20.60
N PHE A 235 -15.40 2.18 -20.29
CA PHE A 235 -16.22 0.98 -20.22
C PHE A 235 -17.24 1.09 -19.09
N VAL A 236 -16.80 1.31 -17.84
CA VAL A 236 -17.70 1.48 -16.70
C VAL A 236 -18.64 2.68 -16.92
N SER A 237 -18.11 3.85 -17.31
CA SER A 237 -18.88 5.06 -17.61
C SER A 237 -19.94 4.84 -18.71
N ARG A 238 -19.68 4.00 -19.73
CA ARG A 238 -20.70 3.62 -20.73
C ARG A 238 -21.79 2.75 -20.12
N LEU A 239 -21.44 1.79 -19.25
CA LEU A 239 -22.42 0.96 -18.55
C LEU A 239 -23.32 1.83 -17.64
N LEU A 240 -22.73 2.74 -16.85
CA LEU A 240 -23.47 3.69 -16.02
C LEU A 240 -24.39 4.60 -16.86
N LYS A 241 -23.87 5.16 -17.98
CA LYS A 241 -24.67 5.96 -18.93
C LYS A 241 -25.77 5.16 -19.64
N SER A 242 -25.67 3.83 -19.68
CA SER A 242 -26.74 2.96 -20.18
C SER A 242 -27.80 2.61 -19.11
N GLY A 243 -27.62 3.08 -17.87
CA GLY A 243 -28.55 2.88 -16.76
C GLY A 243 -28.22 1.69 -15.85
N LYS A 244 -27.03 1.08 -15.97
CA LYS A 244 -26.55 0.12 -14.97
C LYS A 244 -26.10 0.84 -13.69
N ASP A 245 -26.26 0.18 -12.57
CA ASP A 245 -25.69 0.61 -11.29
C ASP A 245 -24.19 0.27 -11.18
N ALA A 246 -23.42 1.07 -10.43
CA ALA A 246 -21.98 0.90 -10.28
C ALA A 246 -21.60 -0.32 -9.42
N TRP A 247 -22.39 -0.61 -8.39
CA TRP A 247 -22.20 -1.76 -7.54
C TRP A 247 -22.59 -3.07 -8.26
N GLU A 248 -23.65 -3.06 -9.07
CA GLU A 248 -23.97 -4.15 -10.00
C GLU A 248 -22.80 -4.47 -10.94
N VAL A 249 -22.23 -3.47 -11.62
CA VAL A 249 -21.08 -3.67 -12.53
C VAL A 249 -19.87 -4.24 -11.79
N TYR A 250 -19.59 -3.78 -10.56
CA TYR A 250 -18.53 -4.33 -9.72
C TYR A 250 -18.77 -5.82 -9.40
N LEU A 251 -19.98 -6.18 -8.98
CA LEU A 251 -20.36 -7.56 -8.67
C LEU A 251 -20.25 -8.49 -9.90
N GLU A 252 -20.73 -8.05 -11.05
CA GLU A 252 -20.67 -8.81 -12.30
C GLU A 252 -19.21 -9.07 -12.74
N LEU A 253 -18.31 -8.09 -12.56
CA LEU A 253 -16.87 -8.24 -12.83
C LEU A 253 -16.21 -9.27 -11.91
N ILE A 254 -16.41 -9.19 -10.59
CA ILE A 254 -15.75 -10.10 -9.62
C ILE A 254 -16.30 -11.52 -9.64
N HIS A 255 -17.57 -11.71 -10.01
CA HIS A 255 -18.15 -13.03 -10.22
C HIS A 255 -17.88 -13.58 -11.64
N GLY A 256 -17.26 -12.76 -12.50
CA GLY A 256 -16.75 -13.16 -13.80
C GLY A 256 -17.86 -13.38 -14.84
N ASP A 257 -18.98 -12.69 -14.71
CA ASP A 257 -20.18 -12.95 -15.51
C ASP A 257 -19.96 -12.62 -17.00
N ASN A 258 -20.22 -13.59 -17.88
CA ASN A 258 -19.70 -13.56 -19.26
C ASN A 258 -20.35 -12.47 -20.12
N ASN A 259 -21.52 -11.96 -19.72
CA ASN A 259 -22.26 -10.91 -20.43
C ASN A 259 -21.50 -9.56 -20.52
N ILE A 260 -20.48 -9.36 -19.68
CA ILE A 260 -19.69 -8.12 -19.62
C ILE A 260 -18.35 -8.25 -20.33
N LYS A 261 -17.71 -9.42 -20.21
CA LYS A 261 -16.41 -9.73 -20.83
C LYS A 261 -16.41 -9.66 -22.36
N HIS A 262 -17.56 -9.88 -22.99
CA HIS A 262 -17.68 -9.84 -24.46
C HIS A 262 -17.91 -8.44 -25.04
N THR A 263 -18.15 -7.41 -24.22
CA THR A 263 -18.44 -6.02 -24.67
C THR A 263 -17.17 -5.14 -24.65
N LEU A 264 -16.01 -5.75 -24.47
CA LEU A 264 -14.70 -5.09 -24.39
C LEU A 264 -14.01 -4.91 -25.77
N PHE A 265 -14.65 -5.37 -26.85
CA PHE A 265 -14.19 -5.28 -28.24
C PHE A 265 -15.31 -4.80 -29.17
#